data_AF-A0A1Q8E7Z7-F1
#
_entry.id   AF-A0A1Q8E7Z7-F1
#
_cell.length_a   1.000
_cell.length_b   1.000
_cell.length_c   1.000
_cell.angle_alpha   90.00
_cell.angle_beta   90.00
_cell.angle_gamma   90.00
#
_symmetry.space_group_name_H-M   'P 1'
#
loop_
_entity.id
_entity.type
_entity.pdbx_description
1 polymer ?
#
loop_
_entity_poly.entity_id
_entity_poly.type
_entity_poly.pdbx_seq_one_letter_code
_entity_poly.pdbx_strand_id
1 'polypeptide(L)'
;MKENRNKGVIRFIIGGLIFLLIGGLVGGFYALNSGAENLYERGKRFDPYENSSSTSIKITGILTEPIAEVDTGTFIYLVEYEGSGYVGLEASAGDKKLQALLDRADTLLEQPMILEVKVFSTSSQEDGQIENYESLMSGIIDRSSDIAPAFAYGSYVSLSEANALRWLMYGTSAFLIGIGFILFARAYSIRKTNNQSYDNLYQAYPELQGNLDLLLVDAAYRNDRLQILVYKEHLVTYYRGFNAVALPDVERLYGQTIRHRYSLFTVARDEYLMVHRTGIKRPLTMQYKSAKKETDMELQGLLDYLVEQYPEMQIGF
;
A
#
# COMPACT_ATOMS: atom_id res chain seq x y z
N MET A 1 10.37 6.52 37.00
CA MET A 1 9.85 6.42 35.64
C MET A 1 9.52 7.83 35.18
N LYS A 2 9.81 8.19 33.92
CA LYS A 2 9.44 9.51 33.38
C LYS A 2 8.18 9.41 32.53
N GLU A 3 7.33 10.44 32.62
CA GLU A 3 6.15 10.57 31.76
C GLU A 3 6.57 10.60 30.29
N ASN A 4 5.94 9.76 29.47
CA ASN A 4 6.18 9.77 28.04
C ASN A 4 4.87 9.50 27.28
N ARG A 5 4.10 10.56 27.06
CA ARG A 5 2.86 10.53 26.27
C ARG A 5 3.08 10.06 24.81
N ASN A 6 4.31 10.19 24.29
CA ASN A 6 4.68 9.77 22.94
C ASN A 6 5.28 8.36 22.88
N LYS A 7 5.24 7.60 23.98
CA LYS A 7 5.79 6.24 24.03
C LYS A 7 5.09 5.34 23.00
N GLY A 8 5.88 4.72 22.13
CA GLY A 8 5.38 3.85 21.06
C GLY A 8 4.80 4.55 19.83
N VAL A 9 4.67 5.89 19.86
CA VAL A 9 4.11 6.69 18.75
C VAL A 9 5.13 6.87 17.62
N ILE A 10 6.39 7.15 17.97
CA ILE A 10 7.45 7.55 17.03
C ILE A 10 7.66 6.52 15.92
N ARG A 11 7.63 5.21 16.22
CA ARG A 11 7.81 4.15 15.21
C ARG A 11 6.77 4.20 14.09
N PHE A 12 5.52 4.55 14.42
CA PHE A 12 4.44 4.64 13.44
C PHE A 12 4.53 5.93 12.64
N ILE A 13 5.00 7.03 13.25
CA ILE A 13 5.29 8.28 12.53
C ILE A 13 6.42 8.05 11.52
N ILE A 14 7.54 7.45 11.95
CA ILE A 14 8.67 7.16 11.06
C ILE A 14 8.25 6.22 9.93
N GLY A 15 7.54 5.13 10.26
CA GLY A 15 6.99 4.23 9.24
C GLY A 15 6.07 4.96 8.26
N GLY A 16 5.16 5.80 8.77
CA GLY A 16 4.26 6.59 7.94
C GLY A 16 4.99 7.52 6.97
N LEU A 17 6.02 8.22 7.44
CA LEU A 17 6.85 9.09 6.61
C LEU A 17 7.61 8.32 5.52
N ILE A 18 8.13 7.12 5.84
CA ILE A 18 8.80 6.27 4.85
C ILE A 18 7.83 5.87 3.73
N PHE A 19 6.63 5.43 4.09
CA PHE A 19 5.61 5.04 3.10
C PHE A 19 5.16 6.22 2.23
N LEU A 20 5.00 7.42 2.81
CA LEU A 20 4.72 8.63 2.04
C LEU A 20 5.86 8.99 1.09
N LEU A 21 7.11 8.90 1.55
CA LEU A 21 8.28 9.18 0.71
C LEU A 21 8.36 8.21 -0.46
N ILE A 22 8.25 6.89 -0.22
CA ILE A 22 8.30 5.88 -1.29
C ILE A 22 7.13 6.07 -2.25
N GLY A 23 5.90 6.25 -1.74
CA GLY A 23 4.73 6.48 -2.58
C GLY A 23 4.86 7.74 -3.43
N GLY A 24 5.37 8.83 -2.85
CA GLY A 24 5.67 10.07 -3.55
C GLY A 24 6.78 9.94 -4.59
N LEU A 25 7.84 9.18 -4.29
CA LEU A 25 8.91 8.89 -5.24
C LEU A 25 8.40 8.06 -6.43
N VAL A 26 7.62 7.00 -6.19
CA VAL A 26 7.05 6.16 -7.27
C VAL A 26 6.11 6.98 -8.15
N GLY A 27 5.15 7.68 -7.54
CA GLY A 27 4.18 8.47 -8.28
C GLY A 27 4.81 9.67 -8.99
N GLY A 28 5.69 10.40 -8.32
CA GLY A 28 6.41 11.54 -8.87
C GLY A 28 7.39 11.14 -9.97
N PHE A 29 8.17 10.08 -9.78
CA PHE A 29 9.06 9.57 -10.82
C PHE A 29 8.28 9.15 -12.06
N TYR A 30 7.17 8.43 -11.90
CA TYR A 30 6.33 8.06 -13.03
C TYR A 30 5.71 9.30 -13.70
N ALA A 31 5.13 10.24 -12.95
CA ALA A 31 4.53 11.46 -13.51
C ALA A 31 5.55 12.32 -14.30
N LEU A 32 6.80 12.40 -13.83
CA LEU A 32 7.88 13.13 -14.50
C LEU A 32 8.46 12.41 -15.72
N ASN A 33 8.23 11.10 -15.87
CA ASN A 33 8.80 10.31 -16.95
C ASN A 33 7.76 9.70 -17.91
N SER A 34 6.47 9.89 -17.63
CA SER A 34 5.35 9.42 -18.44
C SER A 34 4.56 10.61 -18.99
N GLY A 35 3.52 10.32 -19.77
CA GLY A 35 2.72 11.32 -20.46
C GLY A 35 3.21 11.54 -21.89
N ALA A 36 2.26 11.54 -22.82
CA ALA A 36 2.53 11.54 -24.25
C ALA A 36 3.44 12.70 -24.70
N GLU A 37 3.12 13.93 -24.27
CA GLU A 37 3.91 15.13 -24.60
C GLU A 37 5.31 15.10 -24.00
N ASN A 38 5.43 14.77 -22.72
CA ASN A 38 6.72 14.70 -22.03
C ASN A 38 7.64 13.64 -22.66
N LEU A 39 7.09 12.49 -23.05
CA LEU A 39 7.83 11.46 -23.80
C LEU A 39 8.28 12.00 -25.16
N TYR A 40 7.39 12.70 -25.88
CA TYR A 40 7.68 13.25 -27.20
C TYR A 40 8.74 14.35 -27.19
N GLU A 41 8.64 15.29 -26.25
CA GLU A 41 9.62 16.38 -26.04
C GLU A 41 11.01 15.86 -25.64
N ARG A 42 11.05 14.75 -24.90
CA ARG A 42 12.30 14.09 -24.49
C ARG A 42 12.88 13.16 -25.54
N GLY A 43 12.27 13.07 -26.72
CA GLY A 43 12.73 12.22 -27.82
C GLY A 43 12.44 10.73 -27.63
N LYS A 44 11.64 10.34 -26.64
CA LYS A 44 11.14 8.97 -26.50
C LYS A 44 9.95 8.77 -27.43
N ARG A 45 10.26 8.60 -28.71
CA ARG A 45 9.30 8.45 -29.80
C ARG A 45 9.21 6.98 -30.24
N PHE A 46 8.10 6.63 -30.86
CA PHE A 46 7.89 5.31 -31.42
C PHE A 46 8.97 4.98 -32.45
N ASP A 47 9.60 3.82 -32.26
CA ASP A 47 10.51 3.20 -33.21
C ASP A 47 9.99 1.78 -33.47
N PRO A 48 9.63 1.41 -34.72
CA PRO A 48 9.08 0.10 -35.04
C PRO A 48 10.09 -1.06 -34.85
N TYR A 49 11.37 -0.76 -34.62
CA TYR A 49 12.42 -1.78 -34.45
C TYR A 49 12.80 -2.00 -32.98
N GLU A 50 12.26 -1.21 -32.04
CA GLU A 50 12.60 -1.29 -30.62
C GLU A 50 11.38 -1.57 -29.74
N ASN A 51 11.53 -2.47 -28.77
CA ASN A 51 10.54 -2.59 -27.70
C ASN A 51 10.62 -1.39 -26.76
N SER A 52 9.46 -0.96 -26.28
CA SER A 52 9.40 0.06 -25.24
C SER A 52 8.18 -0.13 -24.37
N SER A 53 8.40 -0.12 -23.06
CA SER A 53 7.32 -0.16 -22.07
C SER A 53 6.49 1.13 -22.02
N SER A 54 7.03 2.24 -22.52
CA SER A 54 6.35 3.53 -22.60
C SER A 54 7.09 4.46 -23.57
N THR A 55 6.45 4.77 -24.69
CA THR A 55 6.93 5.73 -25.70
C THR A 55 5.79 6.62 -26.19
N SER A 56 6.12 7.69 -26.93
CA SER A 56 5.15 8.54 -27.60
C SER A 56 5.00 8.17 -29.07
N ILE A 57 3.76 8.14 -29.57
CA ILE A 57 3.46 8.06 -31.01
C ILE A 57 2.63 9.28 -31.39
N LYS A 58 3.03 9.97 -32.46
CA LYS A 58 2.30 11.11 -33.00
C LYS A 58 1.49 10.63 -34.20
N ILE A 59 0.17 10.54 -34.01
CA ILE A 59 -0.77 9.98 -34.97
C ILE A 59 -1.31 11.11 -35.86
N THR A 60 -1.22 10.90 -37.17
CA THR A 60 -1.66 11.83 -38.22
C THR A 60 -2.90 11.32 -38.96
N GLY A 61 -3.26 10.05 -38.79
CA GLY A 61 -4.45 9.45 -39.39
C GLY A 61 -4.85 8.15 -38.70
N ILE A 62 -6.12 7.78 -38.80
CA ILE A 62 -6.66 6.51 -38.29
C ILE A 62 -7.76 6.01 -39.23
N LEU A 63 -7.76 4.70 -39.49
CA LEU A 63 -8.93 4.03 -40.06
C LEU A 63 -9.96 3.82 -38.94
N THR A 64 -11.14 4.38 -39.10
CA THR A 64 -12.18 4.36 -38.04
C THR A 64 -12.74 2.97 -37.77
N GLU A 65 -12.66 2.07 -38.75
CA GLU A 65 -13.04 0.67 -38.58
C GLU A 65 -11.82 -0.17 -38.13
N PRO A 66 -11.99 -1.07 -37.15
CA PRO A 66 -10.91 -1.95 -36.74
C PRO A 66 -10.56 -2.94 -37.85
N ILE A 67 -9.27 -3.24 -38.00
CA ILE A 67 -8.75 -4.17 -39.01
C ILE A 67 -8.65 -5.61 -38.49
N ALA A 68 -8.66 -5.80 -37.16
CA ALA A 68 -8.67 -7.11 -36.52
C ALA A 68 -9.25 -7.03 -35.10
N GLU A 69 -9.78 -8.16 -34.62
CA GLU A 69 -10.11 -8.38 -33.21
C GLU A 69 -9.08 -9.36 -32.62
N VAL A 70 -8.57 -9.04 -31.42
CA VAL A 70 -7.48 -9.80 -30.77
C VAL A 70 -8.03 -10.66 -29.64
N ASP A 71 -8.89 -10.06 -28.81
CA ASP A 71 -9.61 -10.69 -27.73
C ASP A 71 -10.95 -9.96 -27.56
N THR A 72 -11.85 -10.51 -26.76
CA THR A 72 -13.21 -10.01 -26.53
C THR A 72 -13.20 -8.53 -26.13
N GLY A 73 -13.52 -7.65 -27.08
CA GLY A 73 -13.59 -6.20 -26.85
C GLY A 73 -12.27 -5.42 -27.02
N THR A 74 -11.20 -6.06 -27.50
CA THR A 74 -9.91 -5.44 -27.84
C THR A 74 -9.61 -5.63 -29.33
N PHE A 75 -9.32 -4.51 -29.99
CA PHE A 75 -9.23 -4.43 -31.44
C PHE A 75 -7.90 -3.81 -31.89
N ILE A 76 -7.51 -4.09 -33.13
CA ILE A 76 -6.42 -3.43 -33.82
C ILE A 76 -7.00 -2.42 -34.80
N TYR A 77 -6.53 -1.18 -34.74
CA TYR A 77 -6.83 -0.12 -35.70
C TYR A 77 -5.60 0.15 -36.55
N LEU A 78 -5.79 0.48 -37.83
CA LEU A 78 -4.71 0.98 -38.67
C LEU A 78 -4.52 2.47 -38.38
N VAL A 79 -3.31 2.86 -37.97
CA VAL A 79 -2.97 4.28 -37.75
C VAL A 79 -1.78 4.69 -38.59
N GLU A 80 -1.84 5.92 -39.10
CA GLU A 80 -0.71 6.62 -39.72
C GLU A 80 -0.01 7.46 -38.64
N TYR A 81 1.32 7.40 -38.62
CA TYR A 81 2.13 8.16 -37.68
C TYR A 81 3.15 9.06 -38.39
N GLU A 82 3.67 10.05 -37.65
CA GLU A 82 4.66 11.01 -38.12
C GLU A 82 5.84 10.30 -38.83
N GLY A 83 6.09 10.68 -40.09
CA GLY A 83 7.07 10.02 -40.97
C GLY A 83 6.46 9.17 -42.08
N SER A 84 5.13 9.22 -42.27
CA SER A 84 4.39 8.52 -43.33
C SER A 84 4.47 6.99 -43.25
N GLY A 85 4.56 6.46 -42.02
CA GLY A 85 4.47 5.03 -41.74
C GLY A 85 3.11 4.64 -41.20
N TYR A 86 2.80 3.34 -41.26
CA TYR A 86 1.57 2.77 -40.72
C TYR A 86 1.87 1.71 -39.67
N VAL A 87 1.05 1.62 -38.64
CA VAL A 87 1.20 0.61 -37.58
C VAL A 87 -0.17 0.16 -37.06
N GLY A 88 -0.22 -1.05 -36.52
CA GLY A 88 -1.37 -1.53 -35.75
C GLY A 88 -1.43 -0.86 -34.37
N LEU A 89 -2.57 -0.27 -34.04
CA LEU A 89 -2.90 0.28 -32.74
C LEU A 89 -3.87 -0.67 -32.01
N GLU A 90 -3.37 -1.39 -31.03
CA GLU A 90 -4.18 -2.22 -30.14
C GLU A 90 -4.84 -1.34 -29.07
N ALA A 91 -6.17 -1.44 -28.97
CA ALA A 91 -6.95 -0.72 -27.96
C ALA A 91 -8.28 -1.42 -27.65
N SER A 92 -8.72 -1.34 -26.40
CA SER A 92 -10.07 -1.75 -26.01
C SER A 92 -11.12 -0.77 -26.51
N ALA A 93 -12.31 -1.26 -26.92
CA ALA A 93 -13.39 -0.41 -27.46
C ALA A 93 -13.84 0.73 -26.52
N GLY A 94 -13.69 0.53 -25.20
CA GLY A 94 -14.01 1.54 -24.18
C GLY A 94 -12.89 2.53 -23.84
N ASP A 95 -11.74 2.49 -24.53
CA ASP A 95 -10.61 3.37 -24.20
C ASP A 95 -10.91 4.82 -24.61
N LYS A 96 -10.81 5.75 -23.64
CA LYS A 96 -11.13 7.17 -23.86
C LYS A 96 -10.17 7.87 -24.82
N LYS A 97 -8.90 7.45 -24.88
CA LYS A 97 -7.93 7.99 -25.84
C LYS A 97 -8.24 7.50 -27.25
N LEU A 98 -8.64 6.23 -27.40
CA LEU A 98 -9.13 5.72 -28.68
C LEU A 98 -10.35 6.51 -29.15
N GLN A 99 -11.36 6.71 -28.29
CA GLN A 99 -12.54 7.50 -28.65
C GLN A 99 -12.18 8.93 -29.06
N ALA A 100 -11.30 9.60 -28.30
CA ALA A 100 -10.80 10.93 -28.66
C ALA A 100 -10.00 10.96 -29.98
N LEU A 101 -9.33 9.86 -30.35
CA LEU A 101 -8.63 9.72 -31.62
C LEU A 101 -9.61 9.54 -32.79
N LEU A 102 -10.63 8.69 -32.60
CA LEU A 102 -11.69 8.44 -33.58
C LEU A 102 -12.54 9.69 -33.83
N ASP A 103 -12.92 10.42 -32.78
CA ASP A 103 -13.69 11.68 -32.87
C ASP A 103 -12.97 12.76 -33.68
N ARG A 104 -11.65 12.64 -33.84
CA ARG A 104 -10.79 13.59 -34.54
C ARG A 104 -10.28 13.09 -35.88
N ALA A 105 -10.69 11.90 -36.34
CA ALA A 105 -10.13 11.23 -37.51
C ALA A 105 -9.95 12.17 -38.72
N ASP A 106 -10.97 12.98 -39.03
CA ASP A 106 -10.97 13.92 -40.18
C ASP A 106 -9.99 15.10 -40.04
N THR A 107 -9.51 15.38 -38.82
CA THR A 107 -8.67 16.54 -38.50
C THR A 107 -7.23 16.18 -38.12
N LEU A 108 -6.90 14.89 -37.99
CA LEU A 108 -5.59 14.43 -37.49
C LEU A 108 -4.42 14.85 -38.38
N LEU A 109 -4.64 15.04 -39.68
CA LEU A 109 -3.60 15.49 -40.60
C LEU A 109 -3.13 16.91 -40.28
N GLU A 110 -4.07 17.80 -39.94
CA GLU A 110 -3.79 19.19 -39.56
C GLU A 110 -3.47 19.34 -38.07
N GLN A 111 -4.11 18.51 -37.24
CA GLN A 111 -4.03 18.54 -35.78
C GLN A 111 -3.69 17.13 -35.25
N PRO A 112 -2.42 16.70 -35.39
CA PRO A 112 -2.00 15.38 -34.97
C PRO A 112 -2.15 15.19 -33.47
N MET A 113 -2.43 13.96 -33.05
CA MET A 113 -2.59 13.60 -31.66
C MET A 113 -1.38 12.79 -31.17
N ILE A 114 -0.76 13.22 -30.07
CA ILE A 114 0.35 12.49 -29.46
C ILE A 114 -0.22 11.58 -28.36
N LEU A 115 0.07 10.29 -28.46
CA LEU A 115 -0.36 9.27 -27.50
C LEU A 115 0.83 8.59 -26.85
N GLU A 116 0.69 8.28 -25.56
CA GLU A 116 1.59 7.37 -24.85
C GLU A 116 1.11 5.93 -25.09
N VAL A 117 2.03 5.09 -25.58
CA VAL A 117 1.79 3.69 -25.98
C VAL A 117 2.92 2.77 -25.49
N LYS A 118 2.62 1.48 -25.35
CA LYS A 118 3.63 0.40 -25.23
C LYS A 118 3.91 -0.14 -26.65
N VAL A 119 5.16 -0.47 -26.95
CA VAL A 119 5.56 -1.09 -28.22
C VAL A 119 5.87 -2.56 -28.00
N PHE A 120 5.30 -3.41 -28.83
CA PHE A 120 5.65 -4.83 -28.92
C PHE A 120 6.29 -5.12 -30.27
N SER A 121 7.53 -5.63 -30.26
CA SER A 121 8.22 -6.17 -31.43
C SER A 121 7.98 -7.67 -31.54
N THR A 122 7.66 -8.17 -32.73
CA THR A 122 7.48 -9.60 -33.04
C THR A 122 8.74 -10.43 -32.83
N SER A 123 9.91 -9.78 -32.75
CA SER A 123 11.19 -10.45 -32.48
C SER A 123 11.38 -10.82 -31.00
N SER A 124 10.51 -10.35 -30.10
CA SER A 124 10.61 -10.55 -28.66
C SER A 124 9.44 -11.36 -28.15
N GLN A 125 9.66 -12.20 -27.13
CA GLN A 125 8.58 -12.89 -26.42
C GLN A 125 8.31 -12.15 -25.11
N GLU A 126 7.25 -11.34 -25.10
CA GLU A 126 6.74 -10.68 -23.90
C GLU A 126 5.32 -11.16 -23.59
N ASP A 127 5.00 -11.26 -22.30
CA ASP A 127 3.62 -11.50 -21.86
C ASP A 127 2.70 -10.37 -22.35
N GLY A 128 1.51 -10.75 -22.81
CA GLY A 128 0.52 -9.81 -23.39
C GLY A 128 0.74 -9.49 -24.87
N GLN A 129 1.74 -10.11 -25.51
CA GLN A 129 1.95 -9.93 -26.95
C GLN A 129 0.90 -10.67 -27.78
N ILE A 130 0.47 -10.08 -28.89
CA ILE A 130 -0.33 -10.74 -29.92
C ILE A 130 0.51 -11.81 -30.62
N GLU A 131 0.16 -13.07 -30.40
CA GLU A 131 0.81 -14.19 -31.07
C GLU A 131 0.63 -14.10 -32.59
N ASN A 132 1.72 -14.35 -33.34
CA ASN A 132 1.73 -14.35 -34.80
C ASN A 132 1.25 -13.03 -35.46
N TYR A 133 1.41 -11.88 -34.81
CA TYR A 133 1.01 -10.57 -35.32
C TYR A 133 1.47 -10.29 -36.76
N GLU A 134 2.73 -10.56 -37.10
CA GLU A 134 3.28 -10.36 -38.45
C GLU A 134 2.51 -11.15 -39.52
N SER A 135 2.17 -12.41 -39.20
CA SER A 135 1.38 -13.29 -40.07
C SER A 135 -0.05 -12.79 -40.22
N LEU A 136 -0.67 -12.36 -39.11
CA LEU A 136 -2.01 -11.78 -39.08
C LEU A 136 -2.10 -10.54 -39.98
N MET A 137 -1.17 -9.59 -39.82
CA MET A 137 -1.15 -8.36 -40.63
C MET A 137 -0.82 -8.64 -42.09
N SER A 138 0.06 -9.61 -42.38
CA SER A 138 0.36 -10.03 -43.76
C SER A 138 -0.86 -10.59 -44.50
N GLY A 139 -1.85 -11.13 -43.76
CA GLY A 139 -3.11 -11.62 -44.32
C GLY A 139 -4.16 -10.51 -44.52
N ILE A 140 -4.07 -9.41 -43.77
CA ILE A 140 -5.05 -8.30 -43.79
C ILE A 140 -4.61 -7.18 -44.74
N ILE A 141 -3.34 -6.80 -44.71
CA ILE A 141 -2.81 -5.72 -45.55
C ILE A 141 -2.47 -6.27 -46.93
N ASP A 142 -3.20 -5.82 -47.96
CA ASP A 142 -2.94 -6.20 -49.35
C ASP A 142 -1.54 -5.74 -49.78
N ARG A 143 -0.71 -6.70 -50.22
CA ARG A 143 0.66 -6.46 -50.69
C ARG A 143 0.74 -5.56 -51.92
N SER A 144 -0.35 -5.40 -52.66
CA SER A 144 -0.46 -4.50 -53.81
C SER A 144 -0.88 -3.07 -53.44
N SER A 145 -1.22 -2.81 -52.17
CA SER A 145 -1.59 -1.49 -51.68
C SER A 145 -0.37 -0.58 -51.46
N ASP A 146 -0.58 0.73 -51.56
CA ASP A 146 0.44 1.75 -51.27
C ASP A 146 0.86 1.77 -49.78
N ILE A 147 0.09 1.15 -48.91
CA ILE A 147 0.31 1.07 -47.46
C ILE A 147 1.31 -0.03 -47.11
N ALA A 148 1.28 -1.16 -47.82
CA ALA A 148 2.11 -2.33 -47.54
C ALA A 148 3.62 -2.01 -47.37
N PRO A 149 4.29 -1.22 -48.24
CA PRO A 149 5.72 -0.94 -48.07
C PRO A 149 6.04 -0.07 -46.84
N ALA A 150 5.07 0.66 -46.30
CA ALA A 150 5.23 1.58 -45.18
C ALA A 150 4.64 1.04 -43.86
N PHE A 151 4.09 -0.18 -43.86
CA PHE A 151 3.47 -0.79 -42.69
C PHE A 151 4.49 -1.51 -41.80
N ALA A 152 4.40 -1.28 -40.49
CA ALA A 152 5.22 -1.93 -39.49
C ALA A 152 4.71 -3.36 -39.18
N TYR A 153 5.11 -4.35 -39.99
CA TYR A 153 4.75 -5.76 -39.76
C TYR A 153 5.44 -6.38 -38.53
N GLY A 154 6.64 -5.89 -38.20
CA GLY A 154 7.45 -6.40 -37.09
C GLY A 154 7.08 -5.83 -35.73
N SER A 155 6.10 -4.93 -35.64
CA SER A 155 5.73 -4.31 -34.36
C SER A 155 4.30 -3.78 -34.35
N TYR A 156 3.73 -3.64 -33.16
CA TYR A 156 2.51 -2.87 -32.96
C TYR A 156 2.57 -2.04 -31.68
N VAL A 157 1.64 -1.11 -31.53
CA VAL A 157 1.53 -0.25 -30.36
C VAL A 157 0.25 -0.52 -29.58
N SER A 158 0.31 -0.48 -28.26
CA SER A 158 -0.81 -0.80 -27.36
C SER A 158 -1.14 0.37 -26.43
N LEU A 159 -2.40 0.84 -26.49
CA LEU A 159 -2.95 1.76 -25.49
C LEU A 159 -3.31 1.03 -24.21
N SER A 160 -3.85 -0.19 -24.32
CA SER A 160 -4.31 -1.01 -23.21
C SER A 160 -3.19 -1.26 -22.21
N GLU A 161 -2.02 -1.71 -22.69
CA GLU A 161 -0.86 -2.00 -21.84
C GLU A 161 -0.21 -0.75 -21.25
N ALA A 162 -0.15 0.35 -22.02
CA ALA A 162 0.31 1.64 -21.49
C ALA A 162 -0.60 2.14 -20.35
N ASN A 163 -1.90 1.93 -20.48
CA ASN A 163 -2.87 2.29 -19.44
C ASN A 163 -2.77 1.35 -18.22
N ALA A 164 -2.53 0.05 -18.43
CA ALA A 164 -2.32 -0.92 -17.35
C ALA A 164 -1.09 -0.55 -16.49
N LEU A 165 0.05 -0.23 -17.13
CA LEU A 165 1.24 0.23 -16.43
C LEU A 165 0.99 1.52 -15.64
N ARG A 166 0.24 2.47 -16.22
CA ARG A 166 -0.17 3.71 -15.56
C ARG A 166 -0.97 3.44 -14.30
N TRP A 167 -1.98 2.57 -14.38
CA TRP A 167 -2.79 2.16 -13.24
C TRP A 167 -1.97 1.42 -12.18
N LEU A 168 -1.04 0.56 -12.58
CA LEU A 168 -0.12 -0.11 -11.67
C LEU A 168 0.72 0.91 -10.87
N MET A 169 1.31 1.89 -11.55
CA MET A 169 2.20 2.87 -10.93
C MET A 169 1.45 3.83 -10.01
N TYR A 170 0.36 4.44 -10.49
CA TYR A 170 -0.45 5.35 -9.66
C TYR A 170 -1.20 4.61 -8.55
N GLY A 171 -1.69 3.39 -8.83
CA GLY A 171 -2.32 2.51 -7.84
C GLY A 171 -1.35 2.13 -6.73
N THR A 172 -0.12 1.75 -7.08
CA THR A 172 0.94 1.46 -6.10
C THR A 172 1.30 2.69 -5.28
N SER A 173 1.45 3.85 -5.92
CA SER A 173 1.71 5.12 -5.22
C SER A 173 0.60 5.46 -4.21
N ALA A 174 -0.66 5.40 -4.64
CA ALA A 174 -1.82 5.67 -3.79
C ALA A 174 -1.93 4.66 -2.63
N PHE A 175 -1.67 3.37 -2.90
CA PHE A 175 -1.66 2.33 -1.89
C PHE A 175 -0.60 2.58 -0.81
N LEU A 176 0.64 2.89 -1.21
CA LEU A 176 1.73 3.22 -0.28
C LEU A 176 1.40 4.46 0.55
N ILE A 177 0.87 5.51 -0.07
CA ILE A 177 0.44 6.72 0.63
C ILE A 177 -0.67 6.40 1.64
N GLY A 178 -1.64 5.56 1.25
CA GLY A 178 -2.71 5.09 2.13
C GLY A 178 -2.20 4.36 3.36
N ILE A 179 -1.21 3.47 3.22
CA ILE A 179 -0.52 2.83 4.36
C ILE A 179 0.09 3.89 5.28
N GLY A 180 0.73 4.93 4.71
CA GLY A 180 1.29 6.04 5.47
C GLY A 180 0.26 6.70 6.41
N PHE A 181 -0.92 7.02 5.87
CA PHE A 181 -2.03 7.60 6.65
C PHE A 181 -2.58 6.64 7.71
N ILE A 182 -2.69 5.35 7.41
CA ILE A 182 -3.09 4.33 8.40
C ILE A 182 -2.13 4.31 9.59
N LEU A 183 -0.82 4.40 9.33
CA LEU A 183 0.20 4.45 10.39
C LEU A 183 0.10 5.73 11.21
N PHE A 184 -0.19 6.89 10.62
CA PHE A 184 -0.44 8.12 11.36
C PHE A 184 -1.71 8.05 12.22
N ALA A 185 -2.79 7.49 11.69
CA ALA A 185 -4.01 7.25 12.47
C ALA A 185 -3.72 6.33 13.67
N ARG A 186 -2.89 5.30 13.47
CA ARG A 186 -2.43 4.42 14.56
C ARG A 186 -1.59 5.17 15.58
N ALA A 187 -0.67 6.02 15.14
CA ALA A 187 0.18 6.86 16.00
C ALA A 187 -0.68 7.80 16.87
N TYR A 188 -1.68 8.45 16.26
CA TYR A 188 -2.63 9.32 16.95
C TYR A 188 -3.46 8.55 17.98
N SER A 189 -3.97 7.37 17.61
CA SER A 189 -4.72 6.51 18.53
C SER A 189 -3.89 6.11 19.75
N ILE A 190 -2.62 5.73 19.57
CA ILE A 190 -1.74 5.38 20.70
C ILE A 190 -1.47 6.59 21.59
N ARG A 191 -1.19 7.76 21.01
CA ARG A 191 -1.00 9.00 21.77
C ARG A 191 -2.24 9.34 22.59
N LYS A 192 -3.43 9.22 22.01
CA LYS A 192 -4.71 9.43 22.70
C LYS A 192 -4.86 8.48 23.88
N THR A 193 -4.61 7.19 23.69
CA THR A 193 -4.67 6.19 24.77
C THR A 193 -3.66 6.46 25.88
N ASN A 194 -2.42 6.82 25.54
CA ASN A 194 -1.39 7.17 26.52
C ASN A 194 -1.85 8.38 27.36
N ASN A 195 -2.35 9.44 26.72
CA ASN A 195 -2.86 10.62 27.41
C ASN A 195 -3.98 10.26 28.37
N GLN A 196 -5.00 9.54 27.89
CA GLN A 196 -6.12 9.09 28.72
C GLN A 196 -5.66 8.23 29.90
N SER A 197 -4.69 7.34 29.69
CA SER A 197 -4.16 6.48 30.75
C SER A 197 -3.41 7.29 31.81
N TYR A 198 -2.59 8.27 31.42
CA TYR A 198 -1.95 9.18 32.37
C TYR A 198 -2.96 10.05 33.10
N ASP A 199 -3.90 10.67 32.38
CA ASP A 199 -4.89 11.59 32.96
C ASP A 199 -5.80 10.86 33.96
N ASN A 200 -6.29 9.66 33.62
CA ASN A 200 -7.09 8.82 34.53
C ASN A 200 -6.29 8.42 35.78
N LEU A 201 -5.03 8.06 35.60
CA LEU A 201 -4.17 7.64 36.70
C LEU A 201 -3.86 8.80 37.65
N TYR A 202 -3.66 10.01 37.12
CA TYR A 202 -3.46 11.21 37.94
C TYR A 202 -4.74 11.69 38.64
N GLN A 203 -5.90 11.45 38.05
CA GLN A 203 -7.18 11.70 38.72
C GLN A 203 -7.40 10.76 39.90
N ALA A 204 -7.04 9.47 39.75
CA ALA A 204 -7.13 8.50 40.83
C ALA A 204 -6.05 8.71 41.91
N TYR A 205 -4.84 9.09 41.49
CA TYR A 205 -3.66 9.22 42.35
C TYR A 205 -2.88 10.51 42.02
N PRO A 206 -3.33 11.67 42.55
CA PRO A 206 -2.70 12.97 42.28
C PRO A 206 -1.22 13.03 42.68
N GLU A 207 -0.79 12.23 43.66
CA GLU A 207 0.60 12.12 44.11
C GLU A 207 1.57 11.64 43.01
N LEU A 208 1.07 10.98 41.98
CA LEU A 208 1.88 10.53 40.84
C LEU A 208 2.22 11.67 39.87
N GLN A 209 1.52 12.81 39.98
CA GLN A 209 1.75 13.97 39.12
C GLN A 209 3.11 14.60 39.45
N GLY A 210 4.04 14.57 38.50
CA GLY A 210 5.41 15.03 38.71
C GLY A 210 6.34 14.03 39.42
N ASN A 211 5.81 12.92 39.96
CA ASN A 211 6.61 11.86 40.58
C ASN A 211 6.11 10.45 40.21
N LEU A 212 6.29 10.07 38.94
CA LEU A 212 5.95 8.73 38.42
C LEU A 212 6.87 7.62 38.95
N ASP A 213 7.95 7.93 39.66
CA ASP A 213 8.77 6.91 40.33
C ASP A 213 8.01 6.16 41.41
N LEU A 214 6.99 6.80 42.02
CA LEU A 214 6.11 6.16 43.00
C LEU A 214 5.39 4.91 42.43
N LEU A 215 5.10 4.89 41.12
CA LEU A 215 4.54 3.70 40.47
C LEU A 215 5.47 2.49 40.54
N LEU A 216 6.79 2.72 40.60
CA LEU A 216 7.79 1.65 40.63
C LEU A 216 8.17 1.28 42.06
N VAL A 217 8.12 2.24 42.98
CA VAL A 217 8.53 2.07 44.39
C VAL A 217 7.41 1.47 45.22
N ASP A 218 6.18 1.97 45.09
CA ASP A 218 5.04 1.55 45.92
C ASP A 218 4.09 0.60 45.18
N ALA A 219 4.58 -0.09 44.14
CA ALA A 219 3.80 -1.10 43.43
C ALA A 219 3.50 -2.30 44.35
N ALA A 220 2.24 -2.72 44.39
CA ALA A 220 1.84 -3.94 45.09
C ALA A 220 2.33 -5.20 44.37
N TYR A 221 2.45 -5.13 43.03
CA TYR A 221 3.10 -6.15 42.21
C TYR A 221 3.92 -5.46 41.12
N ARG A 222 5.12 -5.99 40.82
CA ARG A 222 5.98 -5.43 39.77
C ARG A 222 6.76 -6.53 39.07
N ASN A 223 6.69 -6.53 37.73
CA ASN A 223 7.55 -7.33 36.87
C ASN A 223 8.27 -6.43 35.86
N ASP A 224 9.54 -6.16 36.12
CA ASP A 224 10.38 -5.32 35.24
C ASP A 224 10.72 -5.98 33.90
N ARG A 225 10.75 -7.31 33.84
CA ARG A 225 11.02 -8.06 32.61
C ARG A 225 9.86 -7.91 31.63
N LEU A 226 8.63 -8.00 32.13
CA LEU A 226 7.41 -7.81 31.34
C LEU A 226 7.01 -6.33 31.20
N GLN A 227 7.55 -5.44 32.02
CA GLN A 227 7.13 -4.04 32.14
C GLN A 227 5.63 -3.91 32.46
N ILE A 228 5.21 -4.69 33.45
CA ILE A 228 3.88 -4.71 34.03
C ILE A 228 4.00 -4.44 35.53
N LEU A 229 3.08 -3.67 36.08
CA LEU A 229 2.96 -3.47 37.52
C LEU A 229 1.50 -3.30 37.93
N VAL A 230 1.21 -3.55 39.20
CA VAL A 230 -0.03 -3.19 39.85
C VAL A 230 0.28 -2.14 40.90
N TYR A 231 -0.30 -0.95 40.75
CA TYR A 231 -0.20 0.14 41.70
C TYR A 231 -1.58 0.38 42.31
N LYS A 232 -1.71 0.11 43.61
CA LYS A 232 -3.00 0.12 44.32
C LYS A 232 -4.02 -0.73 43.53
N GLU A 233 -5.11 -0.12 43.07
CA GLU A 233 -6.15 -0.80 42.31
C GLU A 233 -5.98 -0.70 40.78
N HIS A 234 -4.80 -0.33 40.27
CA HIS A 234 -4.59 -0.16 38.83
C HIS A 234 -3.51 -1.09 38.27
N LEU A 235 -3.86 -1.82 37.22
CA LEU A 235 -2.91 -2.56 36.39
C LEU A 235 -2.32 -1.63 35.33
N VAL A 236 -0.99 -1.60 35.23
CA VAL A 236 -0.25 -0.72 34.32
C VAL A 236 0.70 -1.53 33.45
N THR A 237 0.67 -1.30 32.14
CA THR A 237 1.73 -1.77 31.22
C THR A 237 2.44 -0.58 30.57
N TYR A 238 3.77 -0.66 30.51
CA TYR A 238 4.60 0.47 30.08
C TYR A 238 5.68 0.11 29.05
N TYR A 239 5.50 -0.93 28.23
CA TYR A 239 6.49 -1.32 27.21
C TYR A 239 6.49 -0.44 25.96
N ARG A 240 5.47 -0.59 25.10
CA ARG A 240 5.34 0.10 23.79
C ARG A 240 4.20 1.13 23.76
N GLY A 241 3.81 1.57 24.94
CA GLY A 241 2.75 2.53 25.23
C GLY A 241 2.65 2.68 26.74
N PHE A 242 1.68 3.44 27.21
CA PHE A 242 1.30 3.52 28.60
C PHE A 242 -0.20 3.24 28.70
N ASN A 243 -0.55 2.10 29.29
CA ASN A 243 -1.94 1.73 29.56
C ASN A 243 -2.11 1.56 31.06
N ALA A 244 -3.18 2.13 31.61
CA ALA A 244 -3.58 1.94 32.99
C ALA A 244 -5.07 1.60 33.03
N VAL A 245 -5.44 0.59 33.80
CA VAL A 245 -6.84 0.17 33.98
C VAL A 245 -7.11 -0.12 35.45
N ALA A 246 -8.23 0.38 35.95
CA ALA A 246 -8.71 0.06 37.29
C ALA A 246 -9.15 -1.40 37.31
N LEU A 247 -8.55 -2.20 38.18
CA LEU A 247 -8.83 -3.63 38.36
C LEU A 247 -10.28 -3.92 38.80
N PRO A 248 -10.95 -3.09 39.62
CA PRO A 248 -12.36 -3.28 39.95
C PRO A 248 -13.30 -3.24 38.74
N ASP A 249 -12.92 -2.55 37.67
CA ASP A 249 -13.72 -2.45 36.44
C ASP A 249 -13.49 -3.63 35.48
N VAL A 250 -12.59 -4.55 35.80
CA VAL A 250 -12.16 -5.66 34.94
C VAL A 250 -12.94 -6.92 35.27
N GLU A 251 -13.71 -7.43 34.29
CA GLU A 251 -14.44 -8.69 34.42
C GLU A 251 -13.58 -9.88 33.97
N ARG A 252 -12.81 -9.70 32.89
CA ARG A 252 -11.97 -10.76 32.32
C ARG A 252 -10.61 -10.24 31.92
N LEU A 253 -9.57 -10.98 32.26
CA LEU A 253 -8.20 -10.69 31.88
C LEU A 253 -7.53 -11.95 31.34
N TYR A 254 -7.03 -11.90 30.11
CA TYR A 254 -6.28 -13.01 29.54
C TYR A 254 -5.03 -12.61 28.76
N GLY A 255 -4.01 -13.45 28.86
CA GLY A 255 -2.83 -13.37 28.03
C GLY A 255 -3.14 -13.80 26.60
N GLN A 256 -2.63 -13.07 25.60
CA GLN A 256 -2.70 -13.49 24.21
C GLN A 256 -1.35 -13.29 23.53
N THR A 257 -0.88 -14.36 22.87
CA THR A 257 0.32 -14.33 22.03
C THR A 257 -0.06 -14.25 20.56
N ILE A 258 0.42 -13.24 19.85
CA ILE A 258 0.31 -13.14 18.39
C ILE A 258 1.68 -13.41 17.78
N ARG A 259 1.75 -14.41 16.90
CA ARG A 259 2.95 -14.77 16.13
C ARG A 259 2.80 -14.25 14.71
N HIS A 260 3.67 -13.34 14.30
CA HIS A 260 3.73 -12.90 12.92
C HIS A 260 4.76 -13.74 12.15
N ARG A 261 4.30 -14.50 11.15
CA ARG A 261 5.17 -15.24 10.23
C ARG A 261 5.36 -14.41 8.97
N TYR A 262 6.58 -13.89 8.77
CA TYR A 262 7.00 -13.29 7.51
C TYR A 262 7.98 -14.26 6.84
N SER A 263 7.78 -14.56 5.55
CA SER A 263 8.50 -15.62 4.80
C SER A 263 10.04 -15.57 4.89
N LEU A 264 10.63 -14.42 5.25
CA LEU A 264 12.07 -14.17 5.22
C LEU A 264 12.65 -13.59 6.53
N PHE A 265 11.85 -13.42 7.60
CA PHE A 265 12.30 -12.79 8.86
C PHE A 265 11.96 -13.62 10.11
N THR A 266 12.71 -13.38 11.19
CA THR A 266 12.46 -13.94 12.54
C THR A 266 11.01 -13.66 12.97
N VAL A 267 10.34 -14.66 13.57
CA VAL A 267 8.97 -14.55 14.08
C VAL A 267 8.90 -13.42 15.12
N ALA A 268 8.27 -12.30 14.76
CA ALA A 268 7.92 -11.29 15.75
C ALA A 268 6.80 -11.86 16.63
N ARG A 269 7.11 -12.04 17.93
CA ARG A 269 6.17 -12.44 18.97
C ARG A 269 5.72 -11.17 19.69
N ASP A 270 4.49 -10.75 19.48
CA ASP A 270 3.86 -9.69 20.26
C ASP A 270 2.89 -10.31 21.26
N GLU A 271 2.97 -9.87 22.51
CA GLU A 271 2.17 -10.39 23.62
C GLU A 271 1.34 -9.29 24.24
N TYR A 272 0.09 -9.62 24.55
CA TYR A 272 -0.94 -8.69 24.95
C TYR A 272 -1.73 -9.23 26.13
N LEU A 273 -2.10 -8.35 27.04
CA LEU A 273 -3.19 -8.60 27.98
C LEU A 273 -4.46 -8.05 27.35
N MET A 274 -5.46 -8.91 27.16
CA MET A 274 -6.80 -8.48 26.78
C MET A 274 -7.64 -8.29 28.03
N VAL A 275 -8.09 -7.06 28.22
CA VAL A 275 -8.84 -6.63 29.39
C VAL A 275 -10.27 -6.31 28.97
N HIS A 276 -11.22 -7.13 29.41
CA HIS A 276 -12.66 -6.88 29.26
C HIS A 276 -13.17 -6.17 30.48
N ARG A 277 -13.86 -5.05 30.25
CA ARG A 277 -14.40 -4.20 31.30
C ARG A 277 -15.92 -4.20 31.27
N THR A 278 -16.53 -4.06 32.43
CA THR A 278 -17.99 -4.03 32.56
C THR A 278 -18.62 -2.98 31.64
N GLY A 279 -19.59 -3.41 30.85
CA GLY A 279 -20.33 -2.53 29.93
C GLY A 279 -19.56 -2.07 28.69
N ILE A 280 -18.29 -2.45 28.49
CA ILE A 280 -17.48 -2.04 27.33
C ILE A 280 -17.34 -3.20 26.33
N LYS A 281 -17.94 -3.03 25.15
CA LYS A 281 -17.96 -4.07 24.09
C LYS A 281 -16.59 -4.44 23.51
N ARG A 282 -15.62 -3.53 23.51
CA ARG A 282 -14.29 -3.75 22.90
C ARG A 282 -13.24 -3.92 23.99
N PRO A 283 -12.50 -5.04 24.03
CA PRO A 283 -11.45 -5.23 25.02
C PRO A 283 -10.34 -4.20 24.84
N LEU A 284 -9.77 -3.74 25.96
CA LEU A 284 -8.54 -2.97 25.96
C LEU A 284 -7.38 -3.94 25.75
N THR A 285 -6.54 -3.66 24.77
CA THR A 285 -5.34 -4.47 24.50
C THR A 285 -4.11 -3.77 25.08
N MET A 286 -3.54 -4.35 26.13
CA MET A 286 -2.37 -3.81 26.82
C MET A 286 -1.12 -4.61 26.42
N GLN A 287 -0.24 -4.01 25.61
CA GLN A 287 0.99 -4.67 25.19
C GLN A 287 2.01 -4.69 26.34
N TYR A 288 2.67 -5.82 26.54
CA TYR A 288 3.76 -5.98 27.50
C TYR A 288 5.02 -6.56 26.83
N LYS A 289 6.16 -6.48 27.51
CA LYS A 289 7.44 -6.92 26.96
C LYS A 289 7.54 -8.44 27.07
N SER A 290 7.82 -9.11 25.95
CA SER A 290 8.00 -10.56 25.95
C SER A 290 9.32 -10.97 26.61
N ALA A 291 9.27 -11.97 27.49
CA ALA A 291 10.45 -12.67 28.03
C ALA A 291 10.79 -13.95 27.22
N LYS A 292 10.38 -14.01 25.96
CA LYS A 292 10.64 -15.11 25.01
C LYS A 292 10.07 -16.45 25.45
N LYS A 293 10.89 -17.35 26.01
CA LYS A 293 10.49 -18.69 26.48
C LYS A 293 9.98 -18.65 27.92
N GLU A 294 10.34 -17.62 28.68
CA GLU A 294 9.99 -17.46 30.09
C GLU A 294 8.74 -16.59 30.28
N THR A 295 8.15 -16.02 29.21
CA THR A 295 7.00 -15.13 29.35
C THR A 295 5.88 -15.76 30.15
N ASP A 296 5.52 -17.01 29.84
CA ASP A 296 4.36 -17.67 30.44
C ASP A 296 4.59 -17.85 31.95
N MET A 297 5.82 -18.17 32.37
CA MET A 297 6.23 -18.28 33.78
C MET A 297 6.25 -16.92 34.48
N GLU A 298 6.81 -15.89 33.83
CA GLU A 298 6.88 -14.53 34.36
C GLU A 298 5.48 -13.90 34.50
N LEU A 299 4.56 -14.26 33.60
CA LEU A 299 3.19 -13.79 33.62
C LEU A 299 2.37 -14.50 34.69
N GLN A 300 2.66 -15.78 34.96
CA GLN A 300 1.96 -16.55 35.98
C GLN A 300 1.98 -15.86 37.35
N GLY A 301 3.10 -15.25 37.74
CA GLY A 301 3.18 -14.49 38.99
C GLY A 301 2.23 -13.29 39.07
N LEU A 302 1.91 -12.66 37.92
CA LEU A 302 0.88 -11.62 37.87
C LEU A 302 -0.52 -12.23 38.00
N LEU A 303 -0.79 -13.33 37.30
CA LEU A 303 -2.09 -13.99 37.32
C LEU A 303 -2.41 -14.50 38.73
N ASP A 304 -1.45 -15.12 39.41
CA ASP A 304 -1.59 -15.62 40.78
C ASP A 304 -1.92 -14.48 41.75
N TYR A 305 -1.19 -13.36 41.65
CA TYR A 305 -1.48 -12.14 42.43
C TYR A 305 -2.90 -11.61 42.19
N LEU A 306 -3.35 -11.59 40.93
CA LEU A 306 -4.68 -11.11 40.59
C LEU A 306 -5.79 -12.07 41.06
N VAL A 307 -5.59 -13.39 41.01
CA VAL A 307 -6.54 -14.38 41.53
C VAL A 307 -6.69 -14.24 43.04
N GLU A 308 -5.58 -14.00 43.76
CA GLU A 308 -5.60 -13.85 45.22
C GLU A 308 -6.32 -12.57 45.66
N GLN A 309 -6.06 -11.44 44.99
CA GLN A 309 -6.57 -10.12 45.39
C GLN A 309 -7.92 -9.76 44.75
N TYR A 310 -8.27 -10.37 43.62
CA TYR A 310 -9.49 -10.09 42.85
C TYR A 310 -10.18 -11.41 42.42
N PRO A 311 -10.72 -12.19 43.38
CA PRO A 311 -11.24 -13.53 43.12
C PRO A 311 -12.45 -13.57 42.17
N GLU A 312 -13.18 -12.45 42.05
CA GLU A 312 -14.33 -12.31 41.15
C GLU A 312 -13.90 -12.10 39.68
N MET A 313 -12.62 -11.79 39.42
CA MET A 313 -12.09 -11.56 38.07
C MET A 313 -11.83 -12.89 37.35
N GLN A 314 -12.33 -13.04 36.13
CA GLN A 314 -12.04 -14.24 35.31
C GLN A 314 -10.67 -14.10 34.65
N ILE A 315 -9.71 -14.90 35.12
CA ILE A 315 -8.31 -14.83 34.67
C ILE A 315 -7.95 -16.08 33.85
N GLY A 316 -7.26 -15.90 32.73
CA GLY A 316 -6.85 -17.00 31.85
C GLY A 316 -5.58 -16.74 31.03
N PHE A 317 -5.07 -17.79 30.39
CA PHE A 317 -3.93 -17.75 29.46
C PHE A 317 -4.25 -18.50 28.16
#